data_AF-A0A532B0T8-F1
#
_entry.id   AF-A0A532B0T8-F1
#
_cell.length_a   1.000
_cell.length_b   1.000
_cell.length_c   1.000
_cell.angle_alpha   90.00
_cell.angle_beta   90.00
_cell.angle_gamma   90.00
#
_symmetry.space_group_name_H-M   'P 1'
#
loop_
_entity.id
_entity.type
_entity.pdbx_description
1 polymer ?
#
loop_
_entity_poly.entity_id
_entity_poly.type
_entity_poly.pdbx_seq_one_letter_code
_entity_poly.pdbx_strand_id
1 'polypeptide(L)'
;SRTLPPIFLLVSAFLVNLTLSRLVALEREQIGLMKALGYNNASIVMHYLKFVTVIVMIGIVIGSAAGTWLGMRITGLFGDFFHFPFLVFTKSPDLYVIAAFLSLAAAIIGAVRALREVVRLAPAVAMQAPAPPRYRRLLPASFSLDRLISQPTTMMLRNITRHPVRSLFTTLGIALATAILIVSLFTGDAMEQLIDVTYFLADRQDATVS
;
A
#
# COMPACT_ATOMS: atom_id res chain seq x y z
N SER A 1 -14.67 -3.17 -17.03
CA SER A 1 -13.75 -4.18 -16.45
C SER A 1 -14.00 -4.31 -14.96
N ARG A 2 -14.42 -5.48 -14.45
CA ARG A 2 -14.69 -5.73 -13.01
C ARG A 2 -13.43 -6.10 -12.19
N THR A 3 -12.26 -6.19 -12.82
CA THR A 3 -11.02 -6.73 -12.21
C THR A 3 -10.11 -5.68 -11.58
N LEU A 4 -10.24 -4.41 -11.96
CA LEU A 4 -9.40 -3.32 -11.44
C LEU A 4 -9.67 -2.97 -9.96
N PRO A 5 -10.92 -2.79 -9.50
CA PRO A 5 -11.19 -2.38 -8.11
C PRO A 5 -10.63 -3.34 -7.04
N PRO A 6 -10.72 -4.69 -7.20
CA PRO A 6 -10.13 -5.63 -6.26
C PRO A 6 -8.61 -5.50 -6.10
N ILE A 7 -7.89 -5.21 -7.19
CA ILE A 7 -6.42 -5.08 -7.17
C ILE A 7 -6.02 -3.87 -6.32
N PHE A 8 -6.64 -2.71 -6.55
CA PHE A 8 -6.37 -1.51 -5.75
C PHE A 8 -6.68 -1.74 -4.27
N LEU A 9 -7.79 -2.39 -3.96
CA LEU A 9 -8.17 -2.71 -2.58
C LEU A 9 -7.13 -3.61 -1.91
N LEU A 10 -6.63 -4.63 -2.63
CA LEU A 10 -5.56 -5.51 -2.14
C LEU A 10 -4.27 -4.73 -1.87
N VAL A 11 -3.86 -3.85 -2.79
CA VAL A 11 -2.67 -3.00 -2.62
C VAL A 11 -2.83 -2.04 -1.44
N SER A 12 -3.99 -1.39 -1.30
CA SER A 12 -4.28 -0.51 -0.16
C SER A 12 -4.25 -1.26 1.16
N ALA A 13 -4.90 -2.43 1.25
CA ALA A 13 -4.86 -3.27 2.44
C ALA A 13 -3.43 -3.71 2.79
N PHE A 14 -2.65 -4.05 1.77
CA PHE A 14 -1.24 -4.41 1.92
C PHE A 14 -0.40 -3.25 2.48
N LEU A 15 -0.54 -2.05 1.91
CA LEU A 15 0.18 -0.85 2.37
C LEU A 15 -0.21 -0.46 3.79
N VAL A 16 -1.51 -0.51 4.14
CA VAL A 16 -1.99 -0.23 5.49
C VAL A 16 -1.37 -1.22 6.50
N ASN A 17 -1.31 -2.51 6.16
CA ASN A 17 -0.68 -3.49 7.05
C ASN A 17 0.82 -3.22 7.26
N LEU A 18 1.53 -2.81 6.19
CA LEU A 18 2.96 -2.48 6.26
C LEU A 18 3.22 -1.22 7.09
N THR A 19 2.43 -0.17 6.91
CA THR A 19 2.58 1.09 7.66
C THR A 19 2.24 0.89 9.14
N LEU A 20 1.17 0.17 9.45
CA LEU A 20 0.80 -0.16 10.83
C LEU A 20 1.86 -1.01 11.51
N SER A 21 2.34 -2.06 10.86
CA SER A 21 3.42 -2.90 11.42
C SER A 21 4.67 -2.08 11.71
N ARG A 22 5.02 -1.13 10.83
CA ARG A 22 6.13 -0.20 11.04
C ARG A 22 5.87 0.75 12.21
N LEU A 23 4.67 1.32 12.31
CA LEU A 23 4.30 2.26 13.38
C LEU A 23 4.39 1.58 14.74
N VAL A 24 3.79 0.40 14.90
CA VAL A 24 3.82 -0.37 16.16
C VAL A 24 5.26 -0.76 16.52
N ALA A 25 6.12 -1.05 15.53
CA ALA A 25 7.53 -1.33 15.79
C ALA A 25 8.31 -0.10 16.29
N LEU A 26 7.98 1.10 15.79
CA LEU A 26 8.59 2.36 16.23
C LEU A 26 8.09 2.76 17.64
N GLU A 27 6.82 2.53 17.94
CA GLU A 27 6.21 2.87 19.23
C GLU A 27 6.34 1.76 20.29
N ARG A 28 7.15 0.72 20.01
CA ARG A 28 7.36 -0.40 20.92
C ARG A 28 7.85 0.04 22.30
N GLU A 29 8.71 1.07 22.36
CA GLU A 29 9.21 1.62 23.62
C GLU A 29 8.08 2.26 24.46
N GLN A 30 7.19 3.00 23.82
CA GLN A 30 6.02 3.62 24.45
C GLN A 30 5.04 2.55 24.98
N ILE A 31 4.84 1.47 24.22
CA ILE A 31 4.05 0.31 24.66
C ILE A 31 4.70 -0.34 25.90
N GLY A 32 6.03 -0.40 25.94
CA GLY A 32 6.81 -0.86 27.10
C GLY A 32 6.60 0.01 28.34
N LEU A 33 6.61 1.34 28.19
CA LEU A 33 6.34 2.28 29.27
C LEU A 33 4.94 2.12 29.84
N MET A 34 3.92 2.03 28.99
CA MET A 34 2.53 1.82 29.44
C MET A 34 2.37 0.51 30.21
N LYS A 35 3.02 -0.57 29.76
CA LYS A 35 3.06 -1.85 30.50
C LYS A 35 3.76 -1.71 31.85
N ALA A 36 4.87 -0.96 31.93
CA ALA A 36 5.60 -0.75 33.18
C ALA A 36 4.79 0.07 34.21
N LEU A 37 3.95 0.99 33.72
CA LEU A 37 2.99 1.75 34.53
C LEU A 37 1.77 0.92 34.98
N GLY A 38 1.70 -0.37 34.65
CA GLY A 38 0.64 -1.28 35.09
C GLY A 38 -0.60 -1.34 34.18
N TYR A 39 -0.55 -0.78 32.97
CA TYR A 39 -1.67 -0.91 32.03
C TYR A 39 -1.85 -2.34 31.53
N ASN A 40 -3.10 -2.80 31.51
CA ASN A 40 -3.44 -4.11 30.97
C ASN A 40 -3.24 -4.14 29.44
N ASN A 41 -2.76 -5.28 28.94
CA ASN A 41 -2.55 -5.55 27.52
C ASN A 41 -3.77 -5.23 26.65
N ALA A 42 -4.98 -5.56 27.15
CA ALA A 42 -6.22 -5.29 26.43
C ALA A 42 -6.51 -3.78 26.28
N SER A 43 -6.16 -2.97 27.29
CA SER A 43 -6.34 -1.52 27.24
C SER A 43 -5.43 -0.88 26.19
N ILE A 44 -4.18 -1.35 26.10
CA ILE A 44 -3.22 -0.89 25.09
C ILE A 44 -3.73 -1.25 23.69
N VAL A 45 -4.19 -2.50 23.49
CA VAL A 45 -4.76 -2.92 22.20
C VAL A 45 -5.93 -2.04 21.79
N MET A 46 -6.85 -1.76 22.72
CA MET A 46 -8.03 -0.97 22.43
C MET A 46 -7.69 0.49 22.10
N HIS A 47 -6.70 1.10 22.79
CA HIS A 47 -6.25 2.46 22.49
C HIS A 47 -5.71 2.58 21.06
N TYR A 48 -4.83 1.67 20.67
CA TYR A 48 -4.29 1.63 19.32
C TYR A 48 -5.34 1.31 18.27
N LEU A 49 -6.30 0.42 18.56
CA LEU A 49 -7.37 0.11 17.63
C LEU A 49 -8.27 1.33 17.36
N LYS A 50 -8.55 2.15 18.39
CA LYS A 50 -9.23 3.45 18.22
C LYS A 50 -8.41 4.39 17.34
N PHE A 51 -7.10 4.49 17.57
CA PHE A 51 -6.22 5.33 16.77
C PHE A 51 -6.23 4.94 15.28
N VAL A 52 -6.10 3.64 14.97
CA VAL A 52 -6.19 3.15 13.59
C VAL A 52 -7.56 3.42 12.98
N THR A 53 -8.63 3.23 13.75
CA THR A 53 -10.00 3.46 13.26
C THR A 53 -10.20 4.92 12.83
N VAL A 54 -9.66 5.88 13.58
CA VAL A 54 -9.73 7.31 13.23
C VAL A 54 -9.01 7.59 11.91
N ILE A 55 -7.79 7.05 11.73
CA ILE A 55 -7.03 7.21 10.48
C ILE A 55 -7.80 6.63 9.29
N VAL A 56 -8.38 5.45 9.44
CA VAL A 56 -9.14 4.78 8.37
C VAL A 56 -10.40 5.56 8.03
N MET A 57 -11.12 6.07 9.03
CA MET A 57 -12.31 6.91 8.80
C MET A 57 -11.97 8.16 8.00
N ILE A 58 -10.89 8.86 8.36
CA ILE A 58 -10.41 10.04 7.60
C ILE A 58 -10.04 9.64 6.17
N GLY A 59 -9.34 8.52 5.99
CA GLY A 59 -8.99 7.98 4.68
C GLY A 59 -10.20 7.64 3.82
N ILE A 60 -11.25 7.04 4.38
CA ILE A 60 -12.50 6.73 3.68
C ILE A 60 -13.20 8.01 3.23
N VAL A 61 -13.28 9.02 4.09
CA VAL A 61 -13.91 10.31 3.75
C VAL A 61 -13.16 11.01 2.61
N ILE A 62 -11.84 11.12 2.73
CA ILE A 62 -11.01 11.76 1.69
C ILE A 62 -11.06 10.97 0.39
N GLY A 63 -10.91 9.64 0.46
CA GLY A 63 -10.91 8.75 -0.70
C GLY A 63 -12.25 8.73 -1.44
N SER A 64 -13.37 8.72 -0.72
CA SER A 64 -14.71 8.78 -1.33
C SER A 64 -14.97 10.14 -1.98
N ALA A 65 -14.63 11.25 -1.32
CA ALA A 65 -14.75 12.59 -1.88
C ALA A 65 -13.88 12.76 -3.14
N ALA A 66 -12.59 12.43 -3.06
CA ALA A 66 -11.68 12.52 -4.20
C ALA A 66 -12.10 11.59 -5.35
N GLY A 67 -12.50 10.35 -5.04
CA GLY A 67 -12.94 9.37 -6.03
C GLY A 67 -14.22 9.79 -6.76
N THR A 68 -15.21 10.35 -6.05
CA THR A 68 -16.41 10.92 -6.71
C THR A 68 -16.07 12.09 -7.61
N TRP A 69 -15.19 12.99 -7.16
CA TRP A 69 -14.79 14.17 -7.92
C TRP A 69 -14.03 13.78 -9.21
N LEU A 70 -13.05 12.88 -9.11
CA LEU A 70 -12.31 12.38 -10.27
C LEU A 70 -13.22 11.62 -11.23
N GLY A 71 -14.11 10.78 -10.69
CA GLY A 71 -15.07 10.02 -11.48
C GLY A 71 -15.96 10.92 -12.32
N MET A 72 -16.57 11.95 -11.70
CA MET A 72 -17.40 12.93 -12.42
C MET A 72 -16.63 13.65 -13.52
N ARG A 73 -15.36 14.02 -13.27
CA ARG A 73 -14.51 14.68 -14.28
C ARG A 73 -14.17 13.78 -15.46
N ILE A 74 -13.81 12.52 -15.21
CA ILE A 74 -13.53 11.54 -16.26
C ILE A 74 -14.80 11.28 -17.08
N THR A 75 -15.95 11.06 -16.44
CA THR A 75 -17.18 10.81 -17.18
C THR A 75 -17.65 12.02 -18.00
N GLY A 76 -17.42 13.25 -17.53
CA GLY A 76 -17.65 14.44 -18.33
C GLY A 76 -16.80 14.46 -19.61
N LEU A 77 -15.49 14.22 -19.47
CA LEU A 77 -14.56 14.14 -20.61
C LEU A 77 -14.96 13.06 -21.63
N PHE A 78 -15.38 11.88 -21.17
CA PHE A 78 -15.85 10.81 -22.06
C PHE A 78 -17.20 11.14 -22.72
N GLY A 79 -18.09 11.86 -22.03
CA GLY A 79 -19.39 12.30 -22.58
C GLY A 79 -19.23 13.32 -23.71
N ASP A 80 -18.33 14.28 -23.53
CA ASP A 80 -18.01 15.30 -24.53
C ASP A 80 -17.28 14.68 -25.75
N PHE A 81 -16.36 13.73 -25.52
CA PHE A 81 -15.57 13.12 -26.59
C PHE A 81 -16.39 12.14 -27.47
N PHE A 82 -17.25 11.32 -26.85
CA PHE A 82 -18.03 10.30 -27.57
C PHE A 82 -19.47 10.74 -27.93
N HIS A 83 -19.87 11.98 -27.63
CA HIS A 83 -21.22 12.50 -27.89
C HIS A 83 -22.35 11.58 -27.38
N PHE A 84 -22.20 11.02 -26.17
CA PHE A 84 -23.26 10.21 -25.57
C PHE A 84 -24.31 11.10 -24.89
N PRO A 85 -25.58 11.10 -25.33
CA PRO A 85 -26.59 12.05 -24.84
C PRO A 85 -26.94 11.89 -23.35
N PHE A 86 -26.67 10.73 -22.72
CA PHE A 86 -26.87 10.53 -21.28
C PHE A 86 -25.86 9.52 -20.69
N LEU A 87 -24.70 9.97 -20.22
CA LEU A 87 -23.87 9.19 -19.30
C LEU A 87 -24.32 9.46 -17.86
N VAL A 88 -25.33 8.71 -17.42
CA VAL A 88 -25.78 8.76 -16.03
C VAL A 88 -24.68 8.16 -15.16
N PHE A 89 -23.99 8.99 -14.40
CA PHE A 89 -23.09 8.55 -13.34
C PHE A 89 -23.94 7.89 -12.25
N THR A 90 -24.24 6.59 -12.40
CA THR A 90 -24.95 5.83 -11.38
C THR A 90 -24.05 5.72 -10.16
N LYS A 91 -24.23 6.65 -9.22
CA LYS A 91 -23.69 6.57 -7.86
C LYS A 91 -24.39 5.41 -7.15
N SER A 92 -23.99 4.17 -7.43
CA SER A 92 -24.46 3.01 -6.67
C SER A 92 -23.91 3.14 -5.25
N PRO A 93 -24.74 3.53 -4.25
CA PRO A 93 -24.26 3.75 -2.88
C PRO A 93 -23.70 2.46 -2.28
N ASP A 94 -24.22 1.33 -2.76
CA ASP A 94 -23.84 -0.03 -2.37
C ASP A 94 -22.33 -0.29 -2.58
N LEU A 95 -21.76 0.17 -3.69
CA LEU A 95 -20.31 -0.01 -3.94
C LEU A 95 -19.45 0.80 -2.98
N TYR A 96 -19.90 1.99 -2.57
CA TYR A 96 -19.19 2.80 -1.58
C TYR A 96 -19.27 2.17 -0.19
N VAL A 97 -20.43 1.62 0.19
CA VAL A 97 -20.62 0.92 1.46
C VAL A 97 -19.77 -0.34 1.51
N ILE A 98 -19.79 -1.17 0.47
CA ILE A 98 -18.96 -2.38 0.37
C ILE A 98 -17.48 -2.02 0.42
N ALA A 99 -17.03 -1.01 -0.32
CA ALA A 99 -15.63 -0.59 -0.33
C ALA A 99 -15.18 -0.03 1.02
N ALA A 100 -16.01 0.78 1.69
CA ALA A 100 -15.74 1.31 3.01
C ALA A 100 -15.65 0.18 4.04
N PHE A 101 -16.60 -0.77 4.01
CA PHE A 101 -16.61 -1.92 4.90
C PHE A 101 -15.38 -2.81 4.69
N LEU A 102 -15.04 -3.14 3.44
CA LEU A 102 -13.86 -3.95 3.14
C LEU A 102 -12.56 -3.26 3.59
N SER A 103 -12.44 -1.94 3.36
CA SER A 103 -11.28 -1.16 3.75
C SER A 103 -11.13 -1.11 5.27
N LEU A 104 -12.24 -0.91 5.99
CA LEU A 104 -12.27 -0.91 7.44
C LEU A 104 -11.92 -2.30 8.01
N ALA A 105 -12.53 -3.36 7.47
CA ALA A 105 -12.24 -4.74 7.88
C ALA A 105 -10.77 -5.10 7.65
N ALA A 106 -10.22 -4.77 6.47
CA ALA A 106 -8.81 -5.02 6.16
C ALA A 106 -7.87 -4.28 7.10
N ALA A 107 -8.16 -3.01 7.41
CA ALA A 107 -7.35 -2.21 8.32
C ALA A 107 -7.42 -2.72 9.76
N ILE A 108 -8.60 -3.11 10.26
CA ILE A 108 -8.77 -3.69 11.59
C ILE A 108 -8.03 -5.02 11.70
N ILE A 109 -8.17 -5.90 10.70
CA ILE A 109 -7.46 -7.20 10.67
C ILE A 109 -5.94 -6.98 10.67
N GLY A 110 -5.45 -6.04 9.86
CA GLY A 110 -4.03 -5.66 9.82
C GLY A 110 -3.53 -5.13 11.16
N ALA A 111 -4.28 -4.19 11.77
CA ALA A 111 -3.97 -3.62 13.08
C ALA A 111 -3.92 -4.69 14.17
N VAL A 112 -4.95 -5.54 14.27
CA VAL A 112 -5.01 -6.60 15.28
C VAL A 112 -3.85 -7.57 15.12
N ARG A 113 -3.47 -7.91 13.88
CA ARG A 113 -2.32 -8.79 13.61
C ARG A 113 -1.00 -8.16 14.05
N ALA A 114 -0.75 -6.91 13.68
CA ALA A 114 0.44 -6.17 14.08
C ALA A 114 0.54 -5.99 15.61
N LEU A 115 -0.58 -5.65 16.27
CA LEU A 115 -0.62 -5.50 17.72
C LEU A 115 -0.47 -6.81 18.46
N ARG A 116 -1.03 -7.92 17.96
CA ARG A 116 -0.84 -9.25 18.58
C ARG A 116 0.63 -9.65 18.63
N GLU A 117 1.41 -9.32 17.60
CA GLU A 117 2.85 -9.59 17.60
C GLU A 117 3.55 -8.81 18.72
N VAL A 118 3.21 -7.53 18.93
CA VAL A 118 3.90 -6.66 19.91
C VAL A 118 3.42 -6.87 21.34
N VAL A 119 2.13 -7.11 21.56
CA VAL A 119 1.55 -7.32 22.89
C VAL A 119 2.00 -8.64 23.51
N ARG A 120 2.35 -9.64 22.68
CA ARG A 120 2.96 -10.90 23.13
C ARG A 120 4.38 -10.75 23.67
N LEU A 121 5.09 -9.64 23.41
CA LEU A 121 6.42 -9.43 24.00
C LEU A 121 6.34 -8.98 25.47
N ALA A 122 7.23 -9.54 26.29
CA ALA A 122 7.37 -9.17 27.70
C ALA A 122 7.84 -7.70 27.86
N PRO A 123 7.37 -6.97 28.89
CA PRO A 123 7.68 -5.54 29.10
C PRO A 123 9.18 -5.23 29.17
N ALA A 124 9.95 -6.10 29.82
CA ALA A 124 11.40 -5.98 29.94
C ALA A 124 12.13 -6.08 28.58
N VAL A 125 11.55 -6.80 27.62
CA VAL A 125 12.09 -6.93 26.26
C VAL A 125 11.64 -5.74 25.38
N ALA A 126 10.52 -5.09 25.71
CA ALA A 126 10.05 -3.89 25.02
C ALA A 126 10.84 -2.61 25.38
N MET A 127 11.37 -2.55 26.61
CA MET A 127 12.18 -1.42 27.13
C MET A 127 13.68 -1.52 26.80
N GLN A 128 14.16 -2.67 26.34
CA GLN A 128 15.53 -2.80 25.84
C GLN A 128 15.60 -2.28 24.39
N ALA A 129 16.63 -1.46 24.11
CA ALA A 129 17.04 -1.14 22.74
C ALA A 129 17.02 -2.44 21.91
N PRO A 130 16.46 -2.44 20.68
CA PRO A 130 16.23 -3.64 19.91
C PRO A 130 17.46 -4.52 19.96
N ALA A 131 17.34 -5.67 20.63
CA ALA A 131 18.48 -6.52 20.91
C ALA A 131 19.21 -6.78 19.59
N PRO A 132 20.54 -6.52 19.51
CA PRO A 132 21.29 -6.71 18.28
C PRO A 132 20.98 -8.11 17.76
N PRO A 133 20.53 -8.25 16.49
CA PRO A 133 20.07 -9.52 15.98
C PRO A 133 21.18 -10.55 16.18
N ARG A 134 20.90 -11.61 16.96
CA ARG A 134 21.83 -12.72 17.18
C ARG A 134 22.10 -13.39 15.84
N TYR A 135 23.21 -13.01 15.21
CA TYR A 135 23.72 -13.58 13.96
C TYR A 135 24.22 -15.01 14.21
N ARG A 136 23.33 -16.00 14.22
CA ARG A 136 23.74 -17.42 14.23
C ARG A 136 24.07 -17.86 12.81
N ARG A 137 25.33 -18.19 12.48
CA ARG A 137 25.74 -18.69 11.14
C ARG A 137 24.74 -19.74 10.63
N LEU A 138 24.00 -19.40 9.57
CA LEU A 138 23.08 -20.31 8.87
C LEU A 138 23.74 -20.99 7.66
N LEU A 139 24.92 -20.51 7.26
CA LEU A 139 25.69 -21.08 6.16
C LEU A 139 26.90 -21.87 6.71
N PRO A 140 27.18 -23.07 6.16
CA PRO A 140 28.43 -23.79 6.41
C PRO A 140 29.61 -22.90 6.03
N ALA A 141 30.73 -23.02 6.76
CA ALA A 141 31.94 -22.22 6.56
C ALA A 141 32.59 -22.37 5.15
N SER A 142 32.05 -23.22 4.27
CA SER A 142 32.57 -23.49 2.92
C SER A 142 32.16 -22.47 1.86
N PHE A 143 31.05 -21.74 2.01
CA PHE A 143 30.68 -20.64 1.10
C PHE A 143 31.19 -19.30 1.67
N SER A 144 32.51 -19.20 1.83
CA SER A 144 33.16 -17.95 2.21
C SER A 144 33.28 -17.03 0.99
N LEU A 145 32.14 -16.47 0.55
CA LEU A 145 32.12 -15.29 -0.34
C LEU A 145 32.52 -14.00 0.38
N ASP A 146 32.96 -14.10 1.63
CA ASP A 146 33.48 -13.00 2.46
C ASP A 146 34.73 -12.32 1.84
N ARG A 147 35.39 -12.92 0.83
CA ARG A 147 36.53 -12.32 0.11
C ARG A 147 36.16 -11.53 -1.14
N LEU A 148 34.97 -11.71 -1.71
CA LEU A 148 34.55 -11.08 -2.97
C LEU A 148 33.47 -10.01 -2.77
N ILE A 149 32.80 -10.01 -1.62
CA ILE A 149 31.65 -9.15 -1.34
C ILE A 149 31.99 -8.20 -0.19
N SER A 150 31.84 -6.90 -0.44
CA SER A 150 32.04 -5.85 0.56
C SER A 150 31.17 -6.09 1.81
N GLN A 151 31.71 -5.77 2.99
CA GLN A 151 31.05 -6.03 4.28
C GLN A 151 29.59 -5.50 4.38
N PRO A 152 29.22 -4.35 3.78
CA PRO A 152 27.83 -3.86 3.75
C PRO A 152 26.88 -4.74 2.91
N THR A 153 27.32 -5.23 1.75
CA THR A 153 26.48 -6.06 0.87
C THR A 153 26.23 -7.43 1.48
N THR A 154 27.21 -7.98 2.20
CA THR A 154 27.03 -9.21 3.00
C THR A 154 26.02 -9.01 4.14
N MET A 155 26.00 -7.83 4.78
CA MET A 155 24.98 -7.50 5.79
C MET A 155 23.57 -7.39 5.16
N MET A 156 23.45 -6.79 3.98
CA MET A 156 22.17 -6.69 3.25
C MET A 156 21.63 -8.06 2.84
N LEU A 157 22.47 -8.92 2.26
CA LEU A 157 22.09 -10.27 1.80
C LEU A 157 21.63 -11.16 2.98
N ARG A 158 22.29 -11.04 4.13
CA ARG A 158 21.91 -11.76 5.36
C ARG A 158 20.60 -11.24 5.96
N ASN A 159 20.30 -9.95 5.83
CA ASN A 159 19.04 -9.37 6.27
C ASN A 159 17.84 -9.86 5.42
N ILE A 160 18.03 -9.93 4.09
CA ILE A 160 17.01 -10.44 3.15
C ILE A 160 16.71 -11.92 3.41
N THR A 161 17.75 -12.74 3.60
CA THR A 161 17.60 -14.19 3.82
C THR A 161 16.96 -14.55 5.18
N ARG A 162 17.12 -13.72 6.22
CA ARG A 162 16.54 -13.98 7.55
C ARG A 162 15.12 -13.47 7.74
N HIS A 163 14.74 -12.43 7.01
CA HIS A 163 13.39 -11.86 7.08
C HIS A 163 12.69 -11.98 5.71
N PRO A 164 12.50 -13.22 5.19
CA PRO A 164 12.02 -13.43 3.82
C PRO A 164 10.63 -12.83 3.62
N VAL A 165 9.75 -12.94 4.61
CA VAL A 165 8.39 -12.38 4.56
C VAL A 165 8.43 -10.85 4.45
N ARG A 166 9.21 -10.18 5.31
CA ARG A 166 9.34 -8.71 5.28
C ARG A 166 9.98 -8.24 3.98
N SER A 167 11.05 -8.89 3.54
CA SER A 167 11.73 -8.56 2.29
C SER A 167 10.80 -8.70 1.08
N LEU A 168 10.09 -9.82 1.00
CA LEU A 168 9.16 -10.10 -0.10
C LEU A 168 8.05 -9.06 -0.14
N PHE A 169 7.47 -8.70 1.01
CA PHE A 169 6.48 -7.63 1.08
C PHE A 169 7.04 -6.27 0.66
N THR A 170 8.24 -5.88 1.13
CA THR A 170 8.84 -4.60 0.72
C THR A 170 9.14 -4.55 -0.78
N THR A 171 9.64 -5.64 -1.35
CA THR A 171 9.92 -5.73 -2.80
C THR A 171 8.64 -5.68 -3.61
N LEU A 172 7.59 -6.41 -3.20
CA LEU A 172 6.27 -6.35 -3.85
C LEU A 172 5.68 -4.95 -3.80
N GLY A 173 5.78 -4.27 -2.65
CA GLY A 173 5.30 -2.90 -2.50
C GLY A 173 6.00 -1.93 -3.45
N ILE A 174 7.33 -2.02 -3.55
CA ILE A 174 8.13 -1.19 -4.46
C ILE A 174 7.77 -1.51 -5.92
N ALA A 175 7.67 -2.79 -6.27
CA ALA A 175 7.33 -3.23 -7.63
C ALA A 175 5.94 -2.75 -8.07
N LEU A 176 4.96 -2.79 -7.17
CA LEU A 176 3.61 -2.28 -7.43
C LEU A 176 3.61 -0.76 -7.60
N ALA A 177 4.35 -0.03 -6.76
CA ALA A 177 4.48 1.42 -6.89
C ALA A 177 5.13 1.82 -8.22
N THR A 178 6.20 1.13 -8.64
CA THR A 178 6.84 1.37 -9.94
C THR A 178 5.93 0.96 -11.10
N ALA A 179 5.16 -0.13 -10.97
CA ALA A 179 4.19 -0.52 -12.00
C ALA A 179 3.11 0.54 -12.23
N ILE A 180 2.54 1.09 -11.15
CA ILE A 180 1.56 2.18 -11.24
C ILE A 180 2.17 3.42 -11.92
N LEU A 181 3.42 3.76 -11.57
CA LEU A 181 4.13 4.87 -12.19
C LEU A 181 4.34 4.65 -13.69
N ILE A 182 4.78 3.46 -14.10
CA ILE A 182 4.98 3.12 -15.53
C ILE A 182 3.66 3.21 -16.29
N VAL A 183 2.56 2.67 -15.75
CA VAL A 183 1.23 2.77 -16.39
C VAL A 183 0.78 4.23 -16.54
N SER A 184 1.07 5.08 -15.55
CA SER A 184 0.76 6.50 -15.60
C SER A 184 1.55 7.23 -16.69
N LEU A 185 2.84 6.92 -16.87
CA LEU A 185 3.66 7.52 -17.92
C LEU A 185 3.23 7.02 -19.31
N PHE A 186 3.01 5.71 -19.44
CA PHE A 186 2.61 5.08 -20.70
C PHE A 186 1.26 5.60 -21.22
N THR A 187 0.36 6.03 -20.35
CA THR A 187 -0.89 6.69 -20.76
C THR A 187 -0.64 7.96 -21.58
N GLY A 188 0.37 8.76 -21.22
CA GLY A 188 0.73 9.96 -21.98
C GLY A 188 1.27 9.60 -23.36
N ASP A 189 2.25 8.70 -23.41
CA ASP A 189 2.88 8.24 -24.65
C ASP A 189 1.85 7.60 -25.60
N ALA A 190 0.93 6.80 -25.06
CA ALA A 190 -0.13 6.18 -25.83
C ALA A 190 -1.10 7.20 -26.43
N MET A 191 -1.39 8.32 -25.75
CA MET A 191 -2.22 9.40 -26.31
C MET A 191 -1.51 10.15 -27.42
N GLU A 192 -0.23 10.45 -27.26
CA GLU A 192 0.59 11.11 -28.30
C GLU A 192 0.67 10.22 -29.56
N GLN A 193 0.91 8.92 -29.37
CA GLN A 193 0.92 7.98 -30.49
C GLN A 193 -0.46 7.80 -31.14
N LEU A 194 -1.56 7.90 -30.38
CA LEU A 194 -2.92 7.85 -30.92
C LEU A 194 -3.22 9.10 -31.76
N ILE A 195 -2.79 10.28 -31.30
CA ILE A 195 -2.87 11.54 -32.06
C ILE A 195 -2.08 11.39 -33.37
N ASP A 196 -0.82 10.94 -33.30
CA ASP A 196 0.00 10.79 -34.50
C ASP A 196 -0.58 9.79 -35.50
N VAL A 197 -1.08 8.64 -35.04
CA VAL A 197 -1.71 7.65 -35.93
C VAL A 197 -3.02 8.20 -36.51
N THR A 198 -3.82 8.93 -35.74
CA THR A 198 -5.09 9.47 -36.24
C THR A 198 -4.84 10.56 -37.28
N TYR A 199 -3.93 11.49 -37.02
CA TYR A 199 -3.65 12.63 -37.90
C TYR A 199 -2.74 12.28 -39.09
N PHE A 200 -1.79 11.35 -38.97
CA PHE A 200 -0.84 11.05 -40.06
C PHE A 200 -1.14 9.75 -40.83
N LEU A 201 -1.88 8.80 -40.24
CA LEU A 201 -2.16 7.50 -40.86
C LEU A 201 -3.64 7.30 -41.23
N ALA A 202 -4.59 7.82 -40.45
CA ALA A 202 -6.02 7.62 -40.70
C ALA A 202 -6.66 8.78 -41.49
N ASP A 203 -6.42 10.05 -41.10
CA ASP A 203 -6.94 11.24 -41.79
C ASP A 203 -5.90 11.84 -42.74
N ARG A 204 -5.65 11.18 -43.88
CA ARG A 204 -4.94 11.82 -45.02
C ARG A 204 -5.83 12.80 -45.79
N GLN A 205 -6.55 13.68 -45.09
CA GLN A 205 -7.37 14.71 -45.73
C GLN A 205 -6.74 16.08 -45.50
N ASP A 206 -6.06 16.60 -46.52
CA ASP A 206 -5.42 17.93 -46.47
C ASP A 206 -6.43 19.10 -46.45
N ALA A 207 -7.70 18.85 -46.80
CA ALA A 207 -8.80 19.80 -46.64
C ALA A 207 -10.17 19.10 -46.76
N THR A 208 -11.05 19.30 -45.78
CA THR A 208 -12.50 19.10 -45.94
C THR A 208 -13.12 20.40 -46.41
N VAL A 209 -13.43 20.50 -47.71
CA VAL A 209 -14.22 21.60 -48.26
C VAL A 209 -15.70 21.29 -48.02
N SER A 210 -16.37 22.12 -47.22
CA SER A 210 -17.84 22.12 -47.08
C SER A 210 -18.51 22.76 -48.29
#